data_AF-A0A2K5YAR0-F1
#
_entry.id   AF-A0A2K5YAR0-F1
#
_cell.length_a   1.000
_cell.length_b   1.000
_cell.length_c   1.000
_cell.angle_alpha   90.00
_cell.angle_beta   90.00
_cell.angle_gamma   90.00
#
_symmetry.space_group_name_H-M   'P 1'
#
loop_
_entity.id
_entity.type
_entity.pdbx_description
1 polymer ?
#
loop_
_entity_poly.entity_id
_entity_poly.type
_entity_poly.pdbx_seq_one_letter_code
_entity_poly.pdbx_strand_id
1 'polypeptide(L)'
;ESIICVGSSWVPRIVPGDISSLSLVNGTFSEIKDRMFSHLPSLQLLLLNSNSFTIIRDDAFAGLFHLEYLFIEGNKIETISRNAFRGLRDLTHLSLANNHIKALPRDVFSDLDSLIEFVVHQTLPYQSVSVDTFNSKNDVYVAIAQPSMENCMVLEWDHIEMNFRSYDNITGQSIVGCKAILIDDQVFVVVAQLFGGSHIYKYDESWTKFVKFQDIEVSRISKPNDIELFQIDDETFFVIADSSKAGLSTVYKWNSKGFYSYQSLHEWFRDTDAEFVDIDGKSHLILSSRSQVPIILQWNKSSKKFVPHGDIPNMEDVLAVKSFRMHNTLYLSLTRFIGDSRVMRWNSKQFVEIQALPSRGAMTLQPFSFKDNHYLALGSDYTFSQIYQWDKEKQLFKKFKEIYVQAPRSFTAVSTDRRDFFFASSFKGKTKIFEHIIVDLSL
;
A
#
# COMPACT_ATOMS: atom_id res chain seq x y z
N GLU A 1 39.05 4.33 -7.72
CA GLU A 1 40.27 3.75 -7.06
C GLU A 1 39.98 3.39 -5.61
N SER A 2 40.73 2.44 -5.02
CA SER A 2 40.53 1.94 -3.65
C SER A 2 41.67 2.37 -2.73
N ILE A 3 41.35 2.82 -1.51
CA ILE A 3 42.33 3.29 -0.52
C ILE A 3 42.15 2.54 0.80
N ILE A 4 43.27 2.18 1.43
CA ILE A 4 43.30 1.56 2.75
C ILE A 4 44.15 2.44 3.67
N CYS A 5 43.59 2.85 4.82
CA CYS A 5 44.29 3.59 5.86
C CYS A 5 44.37 2.73 7.11
N VAL A 6 45.57 2.59 7.67
CA VAL A 6 45.82 1.85 8.90
C VAL A 6 46.37 2.80 9.95
N GLY A 7 45.81 2.82 11.16
CA GLY A 7 46.33 3.63 12.26
C GLY A 7 46.01 5.13 12.18
N SER A 8 45.08 5.54 11.29
CA SER A 8 44.80 6.97 11.06
C SER A 8 44.02 7.60 12.23
N SER A 9 44.35 8.85 12.57
CA SER A 9 43.60 9.66 13.53
C SER A 9 42.55 10.57 12.88
N TRP A 10 42.50 10.63 11.54
CA TRP A 10 41.49 11.38 10.79
C TRP A 10 41.14 10.71 9.46
N VAL A 11 39.99 11.07 8.87
CA VAL A 11 39.65 10.68 7.49
C VAL A 11 40.53 11.48 6.52
N PRO A 12 41.26 10.82 5.60
CA PRO A 12 42.17 11.52 4.67
C PRO A 12 41.47 12.64 3.89
N ARG A 13 42.06 13.83 3.87
CA ARG A 13 41.53 15.02 3.16
C ARG A 13 42.15 15.29 1.79
N ILE A 14 43.32 14.72 1.50
CA ILE A 14 44.11 14.97 0.27
C ILE A 14 44.00 13.75 -0.64
N VAL A 15 42.77 13.40 -1.01
CA VAL A 15 42.49 12.21 -1.81
C VAL A 15 41.80 12.64 -3.10
N PRO A 16 42.10 12.02 -4.27
CA PRO A 16 41.42 12.34 -5.52
C PRO A 16 39.90 12.25 -5.36
N GLY A 17 39.14 13.14 -6.01
CA GLY A 17 37.67 13.14 -6.00
C GLY A 17 36.99 11.91 -6.62
N ASP A 18 37.79 10.95 -7.09
CA ASP A 18 37.37 9.80 -7.89
C ASP A 18 37.58 8.45 -7.17
N ILE A 19 37.78 8.46 -5.84
CA ILE A 19 37.84 7.21 -5.10
C ILE A 19 36.46 6.57 -4.99
N SER A 20 36.43 5.27 -5.24
CA SER A 20 35.23 4.45 -5.19
C SER A 20 35.21 3.56 -3.95
N SER A 21 36.37 3.32 -3.31
CA SER A 21 36.47 2.50 -2.12
C SER A 21 37.43 3.08 -1.08
N LEU A 22 37.01 3.09 0.19
CA LEU A 22 37.81 3.51 1.33
C LEU A 22 37.72 2.47 2.44
N SER A 23 38.85 2.05 2.97
CA SER A 23 38.97 1.20 4.15
C SER A 23 39.76 1.91 5.24
N LEU A 24 39.19 1.95 6.45
CA LEU A 24 39.83 2.48 7.66
C LEU A 24 39.92 1.36 8.71
N VAL A 25 41.14 1.03 9.12
CA VAL A 25 41.43 -0.04 10.08
C VAL A 25 42.35 0.49 11.19
N ASN A 26 42.13 0.07 12.44
CA ASN A 26 42.92 0.49 13.60
C ASN A 26 43.01 2.02 13.79
N GLY A 27 41.98 2.77 13.39
CA GLY A 27 41.88 4.20 13.63
C GLY A 27 41.75 4.54 15.11
N THR A 28 42.18 5.75 15.50
CA THR A 28 42.25 6.19 16.90
C THR A 28 41.09 7.08 17.35
N PHE A 29 40.18 7.46 16.45
CA PHE A 29 39.00 8.24 16.78
C PHE A 29 37.83 7.34 17.21
N SER A 30 37.04 7.80 18.17
CA SER A 30 36.03 6.99 18.89
C SER A 30 34.60 7.17 18.41
N GLU A 31 34.34 8.09 17.49
CA GLU A 31 32.99 8.42 17.00
C GLU A 31 32.99 8.66 15.49
N ILE A 32 31.90 8.26 14.82
CA ILE A 32 31.60 8.68 13.45
C ILE A 32 30.67 9.90 13.54
N LYS A 33 31.21 11.08 13.18
CA LYS A 33 30.55 12.38 13.32
C LYS A 33 29.80 12.77 12.05
N ASP A 34 28.95 13.79 12.16
CA ASP A 34 28.19 14.34 11.04
C ASP A 34 29.09 14.70 9.86
N ARG A 35 28.68 14.33 8.65
CA ARG A 35 29.36 14.65 7.38
C ARG A 35 30.83 14.26 7.33
N MET A 36 31.26 13.27 8.12
CA MET A 36 32.67 12.89 8.27
C MET A 36 33.34 12.48 6.94
N PHE A 37 32.54 12.02 5.98
CA PHE A 37 33.00 11.56 4.66
C PHE A 37 32.47 12.43 3.51
N SER A 38 31.87 13.60 3.78
CA SER A 38 31.16 14.39 2.76
C SER A 38 32.06 14.92 1.63
N HIS A 39 33.38 14.91 1.82
CA HIS A 39 34.37 15.27 0.80
C HIS A 39 34.66 14.14 -0.20
N LEU A 40 34.01 12.97 -0.05
CA LEU A 40 34.17 11.78 -0.89
C LEU A 40 32.85 11.39 -1.58
N PRO A 41 32.23 12.27 -2.40
CA PRO A 41 30.88 12.05 -2.91
C PRO A 41 30.74 10.85 -3.86
N SER A 42 31.85 10.42 -4.48
CA SER A 42 31.92 9.31 -5.45
C SER A 42 32.09 7.93 -4.80
N LEU A 43 32.12 7.86 -3.46
CA LEU A 43 32.42 6.62 -2.75
C LEU A 43 31.28 5.60 -2.89
N GLN A 44 31.63 4.38 -3.29
CA GLN A 44 30.71 3.24 -3.45
C GLN A 44 30.87 2.19 -2.34
N LEU A 45 32.09 2.04 -1.79
CA LEU A 45 32.42 1.08 -0.75
C LEU A 45 33.14 1.76 0.43
N LEU A 46 32.60 1.62 1.63
CA LEU A 46 33.21 2.10 2.87
C LEU A 46 33.35 0.96 3.87
N LEU A 47 34.60 0.64 4.21
CA LEU A 47 34.98 -0.37 5.21
C LEU A 47 35.52 0.34 6.46
N LEU A 48 34.88 0.16 7.60
CA LEU A 48 35.23 0.75 8.89
C LEU A 48 35.53 -0.34 9.91
N ASN A 49 36.36 -1.31 9.53
CA ASN A 49 36.51 -2.55 10.29
C ASN A 49 37.60 -2.45 11.37
N SER A 50 37.38 -3.11 12.51
CA SER A 50 38.37 -3.22 13.60
C SER A 50 38.88 -1.86 14.09
N ASN A 51 38.00 -0.88 14.28
CA ASN A 51 38.31 0.37 14.97
C ASN A 51 37.72 0.37 16.39
N SER A 52 37.90 1.47 17.13
CA SER A 52 37.34 1.65 18.47
C SER A 52 36.14 2.60 18.48
N PHE A 53 35.32 2.60 17.43
CA PHE A 53 34.11 3.41 17.37
C PHE A 53 33.10 2.97 18.42
N THR A 54 32.49 3.94 19.09
CA THR A 54 31.49 3.73 20.16
C THR A 54 30.13 4.32 19.81
N ILE A 55 30.10 5.35 18.96
CA ILE A 55 28.88 6.09 18.59
C ILE A 55 28.87 6.41 17.08
N ILE A 56 27.71 6.22 16.44
CA ILE A 56 27.40 6.81 15.12
C ILE A 56 26.40 7.97 15.32
N ARG A 57 26.81 9.19 14.98
CA ARG A 57 25.98 10.39 15.11
C ARG A 57 25.02 10.57 13.93
N ASP A 58 24.04 11.46 14.10
CA ASP A 58 23.16 11.87 13.00
C ASP A 58 23.98 12.40 11.81
N ASP A 59 23.53 12.10 10.59
CA ASP A 59 24.16 12.54 9.34
C ASP A 59 25.61 12.09 9.16
N ALA A 60 26.04 11.03 9.85
CA ALA A 60 27.42 10.56 9.84
C ALA A 60 27.98 10.34 8.42
N PHE A 61 27.15 9.85 7.52
CA PHE A 61 27.49 9.51 6.14
C PHE A 61 26.88 10.46 5.10
N ALA A 62 26.37 11.62 5.54
CA ALA A 62 25.75 12.57 4.63
C ALA A 62 26.75 13.07 3.57
N GLY A 63 26.31 13.11 2.31
CA GLY A 63 27.13 13.44 1.14
C GLY A 63 27.63 12.23 0.36
N LEU A 64 27.47 11.00 0.88
CA LEU A 64 27.82 9.76 0.19
C LEU A 64 26.65 9.22 -0.64
N PHE A 65 26.24 9.96 -1.68
CA PHE A 65 25.02 9.66 -2.44
C PHE A 65 25.07 8.36 -3.25
N HIS A 66 26.29 7.88 -3.57
CA HIS A 66 26.53 6.69 -4.39
C HIS A 66 27.05 5.48 -3.58
N LEU A 67 26.97 5.53 -2.25
CA LEU A 67 27.48 4.47 -1.40
C LEU A 67 26.58 3.24 -1.50
N GLU A 68 27.13 2.14 -2.01
CA GLU A 68 26.43 0.87 -2.19
C GLU A 68 26.72 -0.12 -1.05
N TYR A 69 27.94 -0.05 -0.49
CA TYR A 69 28.43 -1.01 0.50
C TYR A 69 29.00 -0.29 1.73
N LEU A 70 28.43 -0.55 2.90
CA LEU A 70 28.89 -0.01 4.17
C LEU A 70 29.08 -1.13 5.19
N PHE A 71 30.34 -1.40 5.52
CA PHE A 71 30.70 -2.40 6.54
C PHE A 71 31.33 -1.69 7.72
N ILE A 72 30.73 -1.82 8.90
CA ILE A 72 31.21 -1.23 10.16
C ILE A 72 31.40 -2.37 11.17
N GLU A 73 32.32 -3.27 10.88
CA GLU A 73 32.43 -4.54 11.61
C GLU A 73 33.53 -4.55 12.67
N GLY A 74 33.31 -5.26 13.77
CA GLY A 74 34.35 -5.46 14.79
C GLY A 74 34.72 -4.17 15.52
N ASN A 75 33.76 -3.28 15.75
CA ASN A 75 33.94 -2.06 16.54
C ASN A 75 33.31 -2.19 17.95
N LYS A 76 33.27 -1.10 18.70
CA LYS A 76 32.70 -1.04 20.06
C LYS A 76 31.39 -0.21 20.08
N ILE A 77 30.65 -0.21 18.98
CA ILE A 77 29.50 0.69 18.82
C ILE A 77 28.39 0.26 19.77
N GLU A 78 28.00 1.18 20.66
CA GLU A 78 26.91 0.98 21.62
C GLU A 78 25.65 1.76 21.24
N THR A 79 25.83 2.94 20.63
CA THR A 79 24.74 3.88 20.33
C THR A 79 24.79 4.30 18.86
N ILE A 80 23.65 4.19 18.19
CA ILE A 80 23.43 4.71 16.84
C ILE A 80 22.33 5.76 16.94
N SER A 81 22.55 6.93 16.34
CA SER A 81 21.56 8.01 16.33
C SER A 81 20.46 7.76 15.28
N ARG A 82 19.27 8.34 15.47
CA ARG A 82 18.09 8.04 14.63
C ARG A 82 18.33 8.32 13.15
N ASN A 83 19.08 9.37 12.81
CA ASN A 83 19.35 9.78 11.43
C ASN A 83 20.79 9.42 11.00
N ALA A 84 21.40 8.40 11.61
CA ALA A 84 22.78 8.03 11.34
C ALA A 84 23.06 7.70 9.86
N PHE A 85 22.14 6.97 9.21
CA PHE A 85 22.25 6.51 7.83
C PHE A 85 21.45 7.36 6.83
N ARG A 86 21.05 8.57 7.23
CA ARG A 86 20.20 9.45 6.40
C ARG A 86 20.88 9.77 5.06
N GLY A 87 20.13 9.63 3.97
CA GLY A 87 20.59 9.93 2.62
C GLY A 87 21.37 8.83 1.90
N LEU A 88 21.63 7.67 2.52
CA LEU A 88 22.30 6.52 1.89
C LEU A 88 21.33 5.68 1.01
N ARG A 89 20.78 6.31 -0.03
CA ARG A 89 19.70 5.73 -0.86
C ARG A 89 20.14 4.57 -1.75
N ASP A 90 21.40 4.60 -2.20
CA ASP A 90 21.98 3.57 -3.06
C ASP A 90 22.57 2.39 -2.25
N LEU A 91 22.46 2.41 -0.92
CA LEU A 91 23.07 1.42 -0.05
C LEU A 91 22.36 0.07 -0.16
N THR A 92 23.04 -0.91 -0.75
CA THR A 92 22.55 -2.27 -0.96
C THR A 92 23.03 -3.24 0.12
N HIS A 93 24.13 -2.91 0.80
CA HIS A 93 24.71 -3.75 1.84
C HIS A 93 25.11 -2.90 3.04
N LEU A 94 24.52 -3.21 4.20
CA LEU A 94 24.90 -2.66 5.49
C LEU A 94 25.27 -3.80 6.43
N SER A 95 26.49 -3.77 6.97
CA SER A 95 26.91 -4.65 8.05
C SER A 95 27.28 -3.86 9.28
N LEU A 96 26.65 -4.21 10.40
CA LEU A 96 26.96 -3.75 11.76
C LEU A 96 27.44 -4.92 12.64
N ALA A 97 27.90 -6.01 12.02
CA ALA A 97 28.31 -7.23 12.72
C ALA A 97 29.44 -6.99 13.72
N ASN A 98 29.50 -7.82 14.76
CA ASN A 98 30.56 -7.76 15.78
C ASN A 98 30.70 -6.37 16.44
N ASN A 99 29.57 -5.76 16.81
CA ASN A 99 29.48 -4.55 17.64
C ASN A 99 28.79 -4.84 18.98
N HIS A 100 28.68 -3.82 19.84
CA HIS A 100 28.04 -3.90 21.16
C HIS A 100 26.69 -3.16 21.18
N ILE A 101 25.95 -3.21 20.07
CA ILE A 101 24.71 -2.47 19.87
C ILE A 101 23.64 -3.05 20.81
N LYS A 102 23.18 -2.23 21.76
CA LYS A 102 22.16 -2.64 22.75
C LYS A 102 20.75 -2.56 22.19
N ALA A 103 20.50 -1.56 21.35
CA ALA A 103 19.23 -1.32 20.67
C ALA A 103 19.47 -0.44 19.44
N LEU A 104 18.64 -0.60 18.42
CA LEU A 104 18.59 0.31 17.27
C LEU A 104 17.44 1.30 17.44
N PRO A 105 17.63 2.60 17.12
CA PRO A 105 16.53 3.55 17.08
C PRO A 105 15.45 3.10 16.10
N ARG A 106 14.20 3.43 16.44
CA ARG A 106 13.08 3.27 15.50
C ARG A 106 13.36 4.09 14.23
N ASP A 107 13.12 3.47 13.08
CA ASP A 107 13.25 4.08 11.74
C ASP A 107 14.69 4.41 11.32
N VAL A 108 15.72 3.87 11.99
CA VAL A 108 17.13 4.13 11.65
C VAL A 108 17.52 3.77 10.20
N PHE A 109 16.73 2.91 9.56
CA PHE A 109 16.91 2.47 8.17
C PHE A 109 15.90 3.10 7.19
N SER A 110 15.18 4.16 7.57
CA SER A 110 14.06 4.71 6.77
C SER A 110 14.44 5.18 5.37
N ASP A 111 15.69 5.61 5.18
CA ASP A 111 16.20 6.18 3.93
C ASP A 111 17.03 5.17 3.11
N LEU A 112 17.13 3.92 3.58
CA LEU A 112 17.87 2.84 2.91
C LEU A 112 16.95 2.12 1.90
N ASP A 113 16.47 2.86 0.89
CA ASP A 113 15.51 2.36 -0.11
C ASP A 113 15.94 1.03 -0.75
N SER A 114 17.25 0.90 -1.02
CA SER A 114 17.84 -0.29 -1.66
C SER A 114 17.87 -1.53 -0.76
N LEU A 115 17.67 -1.40 0.56
CA LEU A 115 17.51 -2.53 1.48
C LEU A 115 16.06 -2.97 1.63
N ILE A 116 15.08 -2.23 1.12
CA ILE A 116 13.68 -2.61 1.21
C ILE A 116 13.36 -3.63 0.12
N GLU A 117 12.67 -4.72 0.48
CA GLU A 117 12.24 -5.73 -0.47
C GLU A 117 10.80 -6.19 -0.25
N PHE A 118 10.15 -6.57 -1.36
CA PHE A 118 8.89 -7.31 -1.35
C PHE A 118 9.14 -8.75 -1.75
N VAL A 119 9.16 -9.64 -0.76
CA VAL A 119 9.40 -11.08 -0.97
C VAL A 119 8.08 -11.83 -0.99
N VAL A 120 7.96 -12.89 -1.80
CA VAL A 120 6.77 -13.74 -1.77
C VAL A 120 6.77 -14.50 -0.44
N HIS A 121 5.86 -14.14 0.44
CA HIS A 121 5.67 -14.81 1.72
C HIS A 121 4.84 -16.08 1.55
N GLN A 122 3.72 -15.98 0.84
CA GLN A 122 2.82 -17.10 0.56
C GLN A 122 2.23 -17.03 -0.83
N THR A 123 1.90 -18.20 -1.36
CA THR A 123 1.15 -18.35 -2.61
C THR A 123 -0.09 -19.17 -2.33
N LEU A 124 -1.25 -18.55 -2.45
CA LEU A 124 -2.53 -19.21 -2.27
C LEU A 124 -2.91 -19.92 -3.58
N PRO A 125 -3.30 -21.21 -3.57
CA PRO A 125 -3.40 -22.03 -4.77
C PRO A 125 -4.64 -21.75 -5.64
N TYR A 126 -5.22 -20.55 -5.52
CA TYR A 126 -6.50 -20.20 -6.09
C TYR A 126 -6.54 -18.75 -6.62
N GLN A 127 -7.51 -18.53 -7.51
CA GLN A 127 -7.79 -17.25 -8.13
C GLN A 127 -8.62 -16.37 -7.21
N SER A 128 -8.53 -15.06 -7.40
CA SER A 128 -9.31 -14.07 -6.68
C SER A 128 -9.51 -12.80 -7.50
N VAL A 129 -10.54 -12.02 -7.15
CA VAL A 129 -10.84 -10.73 -7.79
C VAL A 129 -10.61 -9.57 -6.83
N SER A 130 -11.20 -9.60 -5.65
CA SER A 130 -11.04 -8.57 -4.62
C SER A 130 -10.53 -9.16 -3.32
N VAL A 131 -9.77 -8.33 -2.60
CA VAL A 131 -9.22 -8.64 -1.27
C VAL A 131 -9.50 -7.46 -0.36
N ASP A 132 -10.10 -7.70 0.78
CA ASP A 132 -10.39 -6.71 1.82
C ASP A 132 -9.80 -7.18 3.15
N THR A 133 -9.38 -6.25 4.00
CA THR A 133 -8.79 -6.58 5.30
C THR A 133 -9.55 -5.89 6.42
N PHE A 134 -9.67 -6.59 7.55
CA PHE A 134 -10.33 -6.06 8.72
C PHE A 134 -9.71 -6.62 10.00
N ASN A 135 -9.78 -5.84 11.08
CA ASN A 135 -9.26 -6.22 12.38
C ASN A 135 -10.43 -6.47 13.33
N SER A 136 -10.45 -7.60 14.01
CA SER A 136 -11.48 -7.93 14.99
C SER A 136 -10.84 -8.57 16.22
N LYS A 137 -11.20 -8.12 17.43
CA LYS A 137 -10.68 -8.64 18.69
C LYS A 137 -9.13 -8.72 18.77
N ASN A 138 -8.45 -7.75 18.17
CA ASN A 138 -6.98 -7.66 18.02
C ASN A 138 -6.33 -8.68 17.06
N ASP A 139 -7.12 -9.45 16.32
CA ASP A 139 -6.62 -10.29 15.24
C ASP A 139 -6.89 -9.68 13.87
N VAL A 140 -6.03 -10.05 12.90
CA VAL A 140 -6.07 -9.56 11.53
C VAL A 140 -6.71 -10.61 10.63
N TYR A 141 -7.74 -10.18 9.90
CA TYR A 141 -8.47 -11.02 8.96
C TYR A 141 -8.42 -10.45 7.55
N VAL A 142 -8.58 -11.34 6.57
CA VAL A 142 -8.59 -10.99 5.15
C VAL A 142 -9.74 -11.71 4.46
N ALA A 143 -10.66 -10.96 3.86
CA ALA A 143 -11.74 -11.50 3.04
C ALA A 143 -11.34 -11.48 1.55
N ILE A 144 -11.52 -12.60 0.85
CA ILE A 144 -11.09 -12.80 -0.53
C ILE A 144 -12.26 -13.30 -1.37
N ALA A 145 -12.64 -12.54 -2.40
CA ALA A 145 -13.65 -12.97 -3.37
C ALA A 145 -13.06 -13.94 -4.40
N GLN A 146 -13.62 -15.14 -4.51
CA GLN A 146 -13.17 -16.19 -5.42
C GLN A 146 -14.29 -16.62 -6.39
N PRO A 147 -14.43 -15.95 -7.54
CA PRO A 147 -15.52 -16.24 -8.46
C PRO A 147 -15.54 -17.70 -8.95
N SER A 148 -14.38 -18.30 -9.20
CA SER A 148 -14.25 -19.68 -9.70
C SER A 148 -14.46 -20.76 -8.64
N MET A 149 -14.31 -20.40 -7.36
CA MET A 149 -14.59 -21.30 -6.22
C MET A 149 -15.97 -21.05 -5.61
N GLU A 150 -16.75 -20.12 -6.17
CA GLU A 150 -18.07 -19.73 -5.71
C GLU A 150 -18.12 -19.41 -4.21
N ASN A 151 -17.12 -18.65 -3.76
CA ASN A 151 -17.03 -18.32 -2.35
C ASN A 151 -16.34 -16.97 -2.05
N CYS A 152 -16.53 -16.55 -0.81
CA CYS A 152 -15.79 -15.51 -0.14
C CYS A 152 -15.02 -16.16 1.00
N MET A 153 -13.71 -16.35 0.80
CA MET A 153 -12.81 -16.96 1.76
C MET A 153 -12.40 -15.92 2.81
N VAL A 154 -12.51 -16.26 4.09
CA VAL A 154 -11.97 -15.45 5.18
C VAL A 154 -10.72 -16.13 5.70
N LEU A 155 -9.61 -15.41 5.71
CA LEU A 155 -8.33 -15.84 6.29
C LEU A 155 -8.12 -15.14 7.63
N GLU A 156 -7.36 -15.78 8.51
CA GLU A 156 -6.89 -15.26 9.78
C GLU A 156 -5.36 -15.35 9.84
N TRP A 157 -4.72 -14.39 10.49
CA TRP A 157 -3.30 -14.44 10.78
C TRP A 157 -2.97 -15.43 11.93
N ASP A 158 -2.17 -16.45 11.64
CA ASP A 158 -1.66 -17.40 12.64
C ASP A 158 -0.34 -16.89 13.24
N HIS A 159 -0.38 -16.52 14.52
CA HIS A 159 0.79 -15.99 15.25
C HIS A 159 1.84 -17.07 15.59
N ILE A 160 1.52 -18.36 15.44
CA ILE A 160 2.44 -19.48 15.73
C ILE A 160 3.15 -19.90 14.44
N GLU A 161 2.38 -20.22 13.40
CA GLU A 161 2.92 -20.63 12.10
C GLU A 161 3.39 -19.44 11.26
N MET A 162 3.08 -18.22 11.70
CA MET A 162 3.47 -16.98 11.05
C MET A 162 2.95 -16.92 9.61
N ASN A 163 1.70 -17.36 9.41
CA ASN A 163 1.06 -17.52 8.12
C ASN A 163 -0.42 -17.07 8.09
N PHE A 164 -1.03 -16.91 6.90
CA PHE A 164 -2.48 -16.68 6.80
C PHE A 164 -3.18 -18.02 6.55
N ARG A 165 -4.04 -18.42 7.51
CA ARG A 165 -4.79 -19.67 7.45
C ARG A 165 -6.25 -19.43 7.11
N SER A 166 -6.89 -20.44 6.54
CA SER A 166 -8.35 -20.42 6.32
C SER A 166 -9.07 -20.34 7.66
N TYR A 167 -9.96 -19.36 7.80
CA TYR A 167 -10.77 -19.15 8.99
C TYR A 167 -12.21 -19.59 8.77
N ASP A 168 -12.85 -19.06 7.72
CA ASP A 168 -14.21 -19.41 7.35
C ASP A 168 -14.43 -19.23 5.84
N ASN A 169 -15.52 -19.78 5.33
CA ASN A 169 -15.83 -19.80 3.91
C ASN A 169 -17.32 -19.52 3.65
N ILE A 170 -17.63 -18.35 3.12
CA ILE A 170 -19.00 -17.95 2.77
C ILE A 170 -19.27 -18.34 1.32
N THR A 171 -20.20 -19.27 1.09
CA THR A 171 -20.53 -19.73 -0.27
C THR A 171 -21.49 -18.78 -0.99
N GLY A 172 -21.27 -18.58 -2.29
CA GLY A 172 -22.14 -17.77 -3.15
C GLY A 172 -21.70 -17.78 -4.61
N GLN A 173 -22.65 -17.63 -5.52
CA GLN A 173 -22.39 -17.79 -6.96
C GLN A 173 -21.74 -16.54 -7.56
N SER A 174 -20.61 -16.73 -8.26
CA SER A 174 -19.92 -15.65 -8.99
C SER A 174 -19.71 -14.40 -8.13
N ILE A 175 -19.11 -14.59 -6.95
CA ILE A 175 -18.79 -13.51 -6.02
C ILE A 175 -17.69 -12.64 -6.63
N VAL A 176 -17.93 -11.32 -6.65
CA VAL A 176 -17.01 -10.31 -7.20
C VAL A 176 -16.42 -9.39 -6.12
N GLY A 177 -17.13 -9.25 -4.98
CA GLY A 177 -16.77 -8.35 -3.89
C GLY A 177 -17.04 -8.97 -2.54
N CYS A 178 -16.06 -8.89 -1.64
CA CYS A 178 -16.19 -9.20 -0.23
C CYS A 178 -15.73 -7.98 0.57
N LYS A 179 -16.67 -7.21 1.12
CA LYS A 179 -16.34 -6.02 1.91
C LYS A 179 -16.72 -6.24 3.37
N ALA A 180 -15.74 -6.24 4.26
CA ALA A 180 -15.98 -6.35 5.68
C ALA A 180 -16.47 -5.01 6.24
N ILE A 181 -17.40 -5.07 7.20
CA ILE A 181 -17.94 -3.90 7.90
C ILE A 181 -17.98 -4.20 9.38
N LEU A 182 -17.41 -3.31 10.19
CA LEU A 182 -17.42 -3.41 11.64
C LEU A 182 -18.37 -2.39 12.24
N ILE A 183 -19.30 -2.87 13.07
CA ILE A 183 -20.28 -2.05 13.79
C ILE A 183 -20.45 -2.63 15.19
N ASP A 184 -20.19 -1.83 16.22
CA ASP A 184 -20.40 -2.21 17.64
C ASP A 184 -19.82 -3.59 17.99
N ASP A 185 -18.54 -3.83 17.64
CA ASP A 185 -17.81 -5.11 17.80
C ASP A 185 -18.36 -6.30 16.99
N GLN A 186 -19.39 -6.09 16.16
CA GLN A 186 -19.91 -7.10 15.25
C GLN A 186 -19.25 -6.97 13.87
N VAL A 187 -18.92 -8.13 13.29
CA VAL A 187 -18.35 -8.21 11.95
C VAL A 187 -19.44 -8.63 10.97
N PHE A 188 -19.60 -7.84 9.91
CA PHE A 188 -20.43 -8.14 8.76
C PHE A 188 -19.55 -8.26 7.52
N VAL A 189 -20.01 -9.02 6.53
CA VAL A 189 -19.39 -9.08 5.20
C VAL A 189 -20.47 -8.88 4.15
N VAL A 190 -20.33 -7.85 3.33
CA VAL A 190 -21.13 -7.64 2.12
C VAL A 190 -20.54 -8.50 1.02
N VAL A 191 -21.34 -9.43 0.51
CA VAL A 191 -20.98 -10.37 -0.56
C VAL A 191 -21.73 -9.96 -1.83
N ALA A 192 -21.01 -9.31 -2.75
CA ALA A 192 -21.55 -8.92 -4.05
C ALA A 192 -21.43 -10.05 -5.06
N GLN A 193 -22.54 -10.36 -5.75
CA GLN A 193 -22.65 -11.48 -6.68
C GLN A 193 -23.23 -11.05 -8.01
N LEU A 194 -22.73 -11.63 -9.11
CA LEU A 194 -23.28 -11.44 -10.45
C LEU A 194 -24.54 -12.27 -10.72
N PHE A 195 -24.78 -13.31 -9.92
CA PHE A 195 -25.91 -14.24 -10.02
C PHE A 195 -26.45 -14.56 -8.63
N GLY A 196 -27.76 -14.80 -8.52
CA GLY A 196 -28.42 -15.17 -7.25
C GLY A 196 -28.64 -14.03 -6.25
N GLY A 197 -28.38 -12.77 -6.65
CA GLY A 197 -28.48 -11.60 -5.78
C GLY A 197 -27.30 -11.48 -4.80
N SER A 198 -27.06 -10.26 -4.32
CA SER A 198 -26.02 -9.98 -3.32
C SER A 198 -26.59 -10.10 -1.91
N HIS A 199 -25.75 -10.42 -0.92
CA HIS A 199 -26.18 -10.70 0.45
C HIS A 199 -25.22 -10.08 1.46
N ILE A 200 -25.69 -9.91 2.69
CA ILE A 200 -24.88 -9.50 3.84
C ILE A 200 -24.85 -10.68 4.81
N TYR A 201 -23.66 -11.03 5.26
CA TYR A 201 -23.41 -12.05 6.25
C TYR A 201 -22.96 -11.40 7.56
N LYS A 202 -23.30 -12.00 8.69
CA LYS A 202 -22.88 -11.57 10.03
C LYS A 202 -22.11 -12.71 10.68
N TYR A 203 -21.00 -12.39 11.34
CA TYR A 203 -20.28 -13.36 12.14
C TYR A 203 -21.11 -13.74 13.37
N ASP A 204 -21.33 -15.04 13.56
CA ASP A 204 -22.02 -15.61 14.71
C ASP A 204 -21.02 -16.34 15.61
N GLU A 205 -20.80 -15.80 16.80
CA GLU A 205 -19.86 -16.35 17.79
C GLU A 205 -20.27 -17.73 18.29
N SER A 206 -21.57 -18.04 18.31
CA SER A 206 -22.08 -19.33 18.80
C SER A 206 -21.74 -20.47 17.84
N TRP A 207 -21.69 -20.16 16.55
CA TRP A 207 -21.40 -21.11 15.48
C TRP A 207 -19.99 -20.95 14.90
N THR A 208 -19.24 -19.97 15.40
CA THR A 208 -17.89 -19.60 14.95
C THR A 208 -17.79 -19.46 13.43
N LYS A 209 -18.81 -18.86 12.81
CA LYS A 209 -18.92 -18.75 11.34
C LYS A 209 -19.81 -17.57 10.92
N PHE A 210 -19.67 -17.17 9.67
CA PHE A 210 -20.55 -16.21 9.02
C PHE A 210 -21.87 -16.86 8.62
N VAL A 211 -22.97 -16.26 9.06
CA VAL A 211 -24.33 -16.66 8.71
C VAL A 211 -25.00 -15.57 7.89
N LYS A 212 -25.83 -15.97 6.93
CA LYS A 212 -26.57 -15.00 6.13
C LYS A 212 -27.45 -14.15 7.05
N PHE A 213 -27.28 -12.85 6.97
CA PHE A 213 -27.93 -11.86 7.81
C PHE A 213 -29.02 -11.10 7.05
N GLN A 214 -28.76 -10.72 5.80
CA GLN A 214 -29.70 -9.92 5.02
C GLN A 214 -29.54 -10.16 3.51
N ASP A 215 -30.64 -10.15 2.76
CA ASP A 215 -30.64 -10.04 1.30
C ASP A 215 -30.50 -8.57 0.86
N ILE A 216 -29.72 -8.31 -0.18
CA ILE A 216 -29.67 -6.99 -0.84
C ILE A 216 -30.75 -6.95 -1.93
N GLU A 217 -31.49 -5.83 -1.99
CA GLU A 217 -32.59 -5.63 -2.96
C GLU A 217 -32.12 -5.83 -4.42
N VAL A 218 -32.49 -6.97 -5.00
CA VAL A 218 -32.13 -7.36 -6.39
C VAL A 218 -32.74 -6.44 -7.44
N SER A 219 -33.82 -5.72 -7.11
CA SER A 219 -34.45 -4.77 -8.04
C SER A 219 -33.57 -3.56 -8.37
N ARG A 220 -32.54 -3.28 -7.56
CA ARG A 220 -31.63 -2.14 -7.76
C ARG A 220 -30.25 -2.55 -8.27
N ILE A 221 -29.73 -3.69 -7.82
CA ILE A 221 -28.40 -4.17 -8.17
C ILE A 221 -28.51 -5.36 -9.12
N SER A 222 -27.83 -5.25 -10.26
CA SER A 222 -27.84 -6.19 -11.38
C SER A 222 -26.44 -6.74 -11.68
N LYS A 223 -25.43 -5.87 -11.81
CA LYS A 223 -24.04 -6.25 -12.09
C LYS A 223 -23.09 -5.47 -11.19
N PRO A 224 -23.05 -5.79 -9.88
CA PRO A 224 -22.13 -5.14 -8.97
C PRO A 224 -20.69 -5.36 -9.45
N ASN A 225 -19.86 -4.34 -9.34
CA ASN A 225 -18.45 -4.41 -9.74
C ASN A 225 -17.49 -4.00 -8.61
N ASP A 226 -17.93 -3.07 -7.75
CA ASP A 226 -17.13 -2.54 -6.65
C ASP A 226 -18.01 -2.24 -5.44
N ILE A 227 -17.41 -2.27 -4.24
CA ILE A 227 -18.06 -1.97 -2.97
C ILE A 227 -17.14 -1.05 -2.16
N GLU A 228 -17.64 0.13 -1.81
CA GLU A 228 -16.89 1.10 -1.02
C GLU A 228 -17.61 1.38 0.32
N LEU A 229 -16.85 1.35 1.41
CA LEU A 229 -17.36 1.52 2.78
C LEU A 229 -16.94 2.90 3.28
N PHE A 230 -17.88 3.65 3.86
CA PHE A 230 -17.58 4.98 4.37
C PHE A 230 -18.49 5.39 5.54
N GLN A 231 -18.08 6.43 6.25
CA GLN A 231 -18.83 7.01 7.36
C GLN A 231 -19.01 8.51 7.15
N ILE A 232 -20.19 9.01 7.49
CA ILE A 232 -20.51 10.45 7.49
C ILE A 232 -21.29 10.74 8.77
N ASP A 233 -20.83 11.71 9.57
CA ASP A 233 -21.49 12.13 10.82
C ASP A 233 -21.83 10.93 11.75
N ASP A 234 -20.87 10.02 11.96
CA ASP A 234 -21.00 8.76 12.74
C ASP A 234 -22.01 7.73 12.19
N GLU A 235 -22.58 7.96 11.01
CA GLU A 235 -23.44 7.00 10.32
C GLU A 235 -22.64 6.16 9.31
N THR A 236 -22.81 4.84 9.37
CA THR A 236 -22.12 3.90 8.47
C THR A 236 -22.93 3.66 7.19
N PHE A 237 -22.24 3.79 6.06
CA PHE A 237 -22.78 3.57 4.73
C PHE A 237 -21.85 2.69 3.91
N PHE A 238 -22.40 1.97 2.94
CA PHE A 238 -21.59 1.47 1.84
C PHE A 238 -22.28 1.78 0.51
N VAL A 239 -21.53 1.83 -0.57
CA VAL A 239 -22.06 1.93 -1.93
C VAL A 239 -21.65 0.71 -2.72
N ILE A 240 -22.56 0.19 -3.55
CA ILE A 240 -22.25 -0.80 -4.56
C ILE A 240 -22.30 -0.10 -5.92
N ALA A 241 -21.18 -0.10 -6.64
CA ALA A 241 -21.12 0.38 -8.02
C ALA A 241 -21.68 -0.69 -8.96
N ASP A 242 -22.63 -0.33 -9.82
CA ASP A 242 -23.25 -1.25 -10.78
C ASP A 242 -22.78 -0.96 -12.22
N SER A 243 -22.20 -1.98 -12.84
CA SER A 243 -21.63 -1.90 -14.19
C SER A 243 -22.65 -2.14 -15.31
N SER A 244 -23.92 -2.37 -14.98
CA SER A 244 -25.02 -2.50 -15.94
C SER A 244 -25.83 -1.22 -16.04
N LYS A 245 -26.44 -1.00 -17.21
CA LYS A 245 -27.33 0.15 -17.42
C LYS A 245 -28.68 0.04 -16.69
N ALA A 246 -29.09 -1.20 -16.37
CA ALA A 246 -30.39 -1.47 -15.76
C ALA A 246 -30.31 -1.46 -14.22
N GLY A 247 -29.15 -1.82 -13.67
CA GLY A 247 -28.86 -1.61 -12.26
C GLY A 247 -28.53 -0.14 -11.98
N LEU A 248 -28.62 0.23 -10.70
CA LEU A 248 -28.32 1.56 -10.20
C LEU A 248 -27.27 1.43 -9.12
N SER A 249 -26.16 2.15 -9.25
CA SER A 249 -25.20 2.29 -8.16
C SER A 249 -25.93 2.84 -6.93
N THR A 250 -25.89 2.11 -5.82
CA THR A 250 -26.81 2.38 -4.69
C THR A 250 -26.02 2.47 -3.39
N VAL A 251 -26.27 3.56 -2.65
CA VAL A 251 -25.81 3.78 -1.29
C VAL A 251 -26.78 3.09 -0.34
N TYR A 252 -26.25 2.34 0.60
CA TYR A 252 -26.96 1.68 1.68
C TYR A 252 -26.55 2.28 3.02
N LYS A 253 -27.49 2.41 3.93
CA LYS A 253 -27.29 3.00 5.25
C LYS A 253 -27.63 1.99 6.36
N TRP A 254 -26.77 1.92 7.37
CA TRP A 254 -27.06 1.18 8.60
C TRP A 254 -28.17 1.83 9.43
N ASN A 255 -29.14 1.05 9.93
CA ASN A 255 -30.23 1.55 10.78
C ASN A 255 -30.45 0.73 12.06
N SER A 256 -29.38 0.15 12.62
CA SER A 256 -29.37 -0.77 13.77
C SER A 256 -29.93 -2.16 13.53
N LYS A 257 -30.75 -2.39 12.49
CA LYS A 257 -31.27 -3.71 12.14
C LYS A 257 -30.63 -4.32 10.90
N GLY A 258 -30.03 -3.49 10.06
CA GLY A 258 -29.45 -3.90 8.80
C GLY A 258 -29.10 -2.70 7.93
N PHE A 259 -28.77 -2.98 6.68
CA PHE A 259 -28.42 -1.99 5.67
C PHE A 259 -29.53 -1.85 4.65
N TYR A 260 -30.03 -0.64 4.48
CA TYR A 260 -31.17 -0.38 3.61
C TYR A 260 -30.82 0.67 2.56
N SER A 261 -31.43 0.54 1.38
CA SER A 261 -31.22 1.48 0.28
C SER A 261 -31.51 2.91 0.75
N TYR A 262 -30.55 3.79 0.53
CA TYR A 262 -30.57 5.18 0.98
C TYR A 262 -30.68 6.15 -0.19
N GLN A 263 -29.87 5.90 -1.23
CA GLN A 263 -29.83 6.73 -2.42
C GLN A 263 -29.32 5.93 -3.62
N SER A 264 -30.02 5.99 -4.74
CA SER A 264 -29.50 5.53 -6.03
C SER A 264 -28.77 6.68 -6.74
N LEU A 265 -27.70 6.33 -7.45
CA LEU A 265 -26.76 7.23 -8.10
C LEU A 265 -26.64 6.87 -9.58
N HIS A 266 -26.32 7.88 -10.39
CA HIS A 266 -25.84 7.76 -11.76
C HIS A 266 -26.65 6.81 -12.67
N GLU A 267 -27.96 7.08 -12.78
CA GLU A 267 -28.87 6.25 -13.57
C GLU A 267 -28.44 6.11 -15.04
N TRP A 268 -28.53 4.90 -15.59
CA TRP A 268 -28.20 4.53 -16.98
C TRP A 268 -26.71 4.52 -17.35
N PHE A 269 -25.82 4.69 -16.36
CA PHE A 269 -24.39 4.57 -16.54
C PHE A 269 -23.91 3.16 -16.21
N ARG A 270 -22.64 2.89 -16.52
CA ARG A 270 -21.98 1.61 -16.24
C ARG A 270 -20.83 1.89 -15.30
N ASP A 271 -21.16 2.04 -14.03
CA ASP A 271 -20.19 2.39 -13.00
C ASP A 271 -19.29 1.21 -12.72
N THR A 272 -17.99 1.46 -12.73
CA THR A 272 -16.96 0.44 -12.54
C THR A 272 -16.36 0.51 -11.15
N ASP A 273 -16.35 1.65 -10.50
CA ASP A 273 -15.72 1.86 -9.19
C ASP A 273 -16.34 3.07 -8.51
N ALA A 274 -16.43 3.01 -7.19
CA ALA A 274 -16.84 4.12 -6.35
C ALA A 274 -15.74 4.39 -5.32
N GLU A 275 -15.38 5.65 -5.14
CA GLU A 275 -14.35 6.07 -4.19
C GLU A 275 -14.89 7.15 -3.28
N PHE A 276 -14.88 6.89 -1.98
CA PHE A 276 -15.22 7.89 -0.98
C PHE A 276 -14.01 8.76 -0.66
N VAL A 277 -14.20 10.08 -0.67
CA VAL A 277 -13.11 11.02 -0.43
C VAL A 277 -13.58 12.24 0.35
N ASP A 278 -12.84 12.61 1.40
CA ASP A 278 -12.95 13.93 2.01
C ASP A 278 -12.13 14.94 1.20
N ILE A 279 -12.78 15.99 0.70
CA ILE A 279 -12.13 17.11 0.01
C ILE A 279 -12.44 18.37 0.82
N ASP A 280 -11.40 18.97 1.41
CA ASP A 280 -11.48 20.17 2.24
C ASP A 280 -12.56 20.10 3.35
N GLY A 281 -12.66 18.96 4.05
CA GLY A 281 -13.59 18.74 5.16
C GLY A 281 -15.04 18.46 4.72
N LYS A 282 -15.24 18.14 3.44
CA LYS A 282 -16.54 17.75 2.88
C LYS A 282 -16.45 16.36 2.28
N SER A 283 -17.43 15.53 2.62
CA SER A 283 -17.58 14.19 2.09
C SER A 283 -18.02 14.21 0.62
N HIS A 284 -17.32 13.45 -0.21
CA HIS A 284 -17.62 13.26 -1.62
C HIS A 284 -17.58 11.77 -1.99
N LEU A 285 -18.28 11.43 -3.07
CA LEU A 285 -18.12 10.17 -3.79
C LEU A 285 -17.65 10.49 -5.20
N ILE A 286 -16.62 9.79 -5.65
CA ILE A 286 -16.18 9.78 -7.04
C ILE A 286 -16.70 8.49 -7.68
N LEU A 287 -17.39 8.60 -8.81
CA LEU A 287 -17.81 7.43 -9.59
C LEU A 287 -17.03 7.38 -10.90
N SER A 288 -16.43 6.22 -11.18
CA SER A 288 -15.83 5.91 -12.47
C SER A 288 -16.82 5.11 -13.30
N SER A 289 -16.94 5.43 -14.60
CA SER A 289 -17.88 4.73 -15.48
C SER A 289 -17.29 4.54 -16.87
N ARG A 290 -17.68 3.44 -17.53
CA ARG A 290 -17.16 3.10 -18.86
C ARG A 290 -17.47 4.18 -19.90
N SER A 291 -16.44 4.60 -20.64
CA SER A 291 -16.49 5.61 -21.70
C SER A 291 -17.01 6.96 -21.25
N GLN A 292 -16.79 7.30 -19.97
CA GLN A 292 -17.11 8.58 -19.37
C GLN A 292 -15.89 9.11 -18.59
N VAL A 293 -15.95 10.38 -18.20
CA VAL A 293 -15.03 10.96 -17.21
C VAL A 293 -15.53 10.64 -15.80
N PRO A 294 -14.63 10.52 -14.78
CA PRO A 294 -15.06 10.39 -13.39
C PRO A 294 -15.90 11.59 -12.96
N ILE A 295 -17.03 11.32 -12.30
CA ILE A 295 -17.89 12.36 -11.74
C ILE A 295 -17.66 12.48 -10.24
N ILE A 296 -17.83 13.68 -9.71
CA ILE A 296 -17.70 14.00 -8.29
C ILE A 296 -19.09 14.38 -7.77
N LEU A 297 -19.55 13.65 -6.77
CA LEU A 297 -20.78 13.91 -6.03
C LEU A 297 -20.41 14.43 -4.63
N GLN A 298 -20.96 15.56 -4.20
CA GLN A 298 -20.73 16.11 -2.86
C GLN A 298 -21.91 15.77 -1.94
N TRP A 299 -21.62 15.39 -0.69
CA TRP A 299 -22.63 15.25 0.34
C TRP A 299 -23.26 16.61 0.69
N ASN A 300 -24.58 16.71 0.53
CA ASN A 300 -25.35 17.86 0.94
C ASN A 300 -25.89 17.64 2.36
N LYS A 301 -25.39 18.43 3.33
CA LYS A 301 -25.78 18.32 4.76
C LYS A 301 -27.27 18.60 5.02
N SER A 302 -27.93 19.41 4.18
CA SER A 302 -29.34 19.76 4.36
C SER A 302 -30.27 18.64 3.86
N SER A 303 -30.00 18.09 2.68
CA SER A 303 -30.82 16.99 2.14
C SER A 303 -30.37 15.62 2.64
N LYS A 304 -29.18 15.54 3.25
CA LYS A 304 -28.47 14.30 3.60
C LYS A 304 -28.37 13.37 2.39
N LYS A 305 -27.97 13.90 1.24
CA LYS A 305 -27.82 13.14 -0.01
C LYS A 305 -26.60 13.61 -0.78
N PHE A 306 -26.00 12.72 -1.55
CA PHE A 306 -25.02 13.08 -2.55
C PHE A 306 -25.69 13.82 -3.70
N VAL A 307 -25.11 14.94 -4.12
CA VAL A 307 -25.58 15.74 -5.26
C VAL A 307 -24.43 15.99 -6.23
N PRO A 308 -24.70 16.13 -7.54
CA PRO A 308 -23.66 16.45 -8.52
C PRO A 308 -22.86 17.69 -8.11
N HIS A 309 -21.53 17.59 -8.16
CA HIS A 309 -20.62 18.68 -7.78
C HIS A 309 -19.69 19.08 -8.93
N GLY A 310 -19.15 18.09 -9.65
CA GLY A 310 -18.25 18.33 -10.77
C GLY A 310 -17.77 17.03 -11.39
N ASP A 311 -16.70 17.10 -12.16
CA ASP A 311 -16.03 15.96 -12.78
C ASP A 311 -14.51 16.09 -12.71
N ILE A 312 -13.80 15.05 -13.13
CA ILE A 312 -12.36 15.09 -13.38
C ILE A 312 -12.17 15.15 -14.91
N PRO A 313 -11.95 16.35 -15.47
CA PRO A 313 -11.94 16.54 -16.92
C PRO A 313 -10.73 15.88 -17.57
N ASN A 314 -10.84 15.61 -18.89
CA ASN A 314 -9.78 15.04 -19.74
C ASN A 314 -9.32 13.62 -19.33
N MET A 315 -10.11 12.91 -18.54
CA MET A 315 -9.83 11.56 -18.06
C MET A 315 -10.94 10.58 -18.42
N GLU A 316 -11.16 10.33 -19.70
CA GLU A 316 -12.18 9.37 -20.16
C GLU A 316 -11.78 7.91 -19.84
N ASP A 317 -12.72 6.97 -19.79
CA ASP A 317 -12.42 5.53 -19.65
C ASP A 317 -11.53 5.19 -18.43
N VAL A 318 -11.66 5.96 -17.35
CA VAL A 318 -11.07 5.59 -16.05
C VAL A 318 -11.85 4.41 -15.50
N LEU A 319 -11.14 3.36 -15.13
CA LEU A 319 -11.71 2.14 -14.55
C LEU A 319 -11.97 2.28 -13.06
N ALA A 320 -11.04 2.90 -12.35
CA ALA A 320 -11.08 3.04 -10.90
C ALA A 320 -10.29 4.26 -10.44
N VAL A 321 -10.77 4.88 -9.37
CA VAL A 321 -10.11 5.96 -8.65
C VAL A 321 -9.80 5.47 -7.25
N LYS A 322 -8.58 5.70 -6.75
CA LYS A 322 -8.26 5.46 -5.34
C LYS A 322 -7.64 6.69 -4.72
N SER A 323 -8.15 7.10 -3.58
CA SER A 323 -7.70 8.29 -2.86
C SER A 323 -6.64 7.92 -1.83
N PHE A 324 -5.69 8.83 -1.61
CA PHE A 324 -4.68 8.67 -0.57
C PHE A 324 -4.16 10.02 -0.11
N ARG A 325 -3.62 10.08 1.11
CA ARG A 325 -3.08 11.30 1.70
C ARG A 325 -1.62 11.12 2.10
N MET A 326 -0.80 12.12 1.78
CA MET A 326 0.59 12.21 2.23
C MET A 326 0.81 13.62 2.79
N HIS A 327 1.28 13.72 4.04
CA HIS A 327 1.49 15.01 4.73
C HIS A 327 0.28 15.97 4.62
N ASN A 328 -0.92 15.44 4.89
CA ASN A 328 -2.22 16.14 4.78
C ASN A 328 -2.64 16.58 3.36
N THR A 329 -1.82 16.34 2.34
CA THR A 329 -2.16 16.61 0.95
C THR A 329 -2.94 15.43 0.37
N LEU A 330 -4.06 15.71 -0.29
CA LEU A 330 -4.91 14.72 -0.95
C LEU A 330 -4.40 14.44 -2.38
N TYR A 331 -4.33 13.16 -2.71
CA TYR A 331 -3.99 12.64 -4.02
C TYR A 331 -5.03 11.63 -4.48
N LEU A 332 -5.13 11.46 -5.80
CA LEU A 332 -5.88 10.39 -6.45
C LEU A 332 -4.95 9.61 -7.38
N SER A 333 -5.09 8.29 -7.40
CA SER A 333 -4.67 7.47 -8.53
C SER A 333 -5.87 7.18 -9.43
N LEU A 334 -5.68 7.31 -10.73
CA LEU A 334 -6.71 7.05 -11.75
C LEU A 334 -6.21 5.95 -12.67
N THR A 335 -6.91 4.82 -12.67
CA THR A 335 -6.52 3.62 -13.41
C THR A 335 -7.14 3.63 -14.80
N ARG A 336 -6.35 3.42 -15.85
CA ARG A 336 -6.85 3.12 -17.21
C ARG A 336 -6.31 1.77 -17.69
N PHE A 337 -7.12 1.02 -18.44
CA PHE A 337 -6.71 -0.27 -18.98
C PHE A 337 -5.50 -0.15 -19.94
N ILE A 338 -5.56 0.80 -20.85
CA ILE A 338 -4.53 1.14 -21.84
C ILE A 338 -4.34 2.66 -21.88
N GLY A 339 -3.24 3.11 -22.46
CA GLY A 339 -2.82 4.51 -22.38
C GLY A 339 -2.03 4.74 -21.09
N ASP A 340 -2.30 5.84 -20.39
CA ASP A 340 -1.62 6.16 -19.14
C ASP A 340 -2.62 6.27 -17.99
N SER A 341 -2.36 5.55 -16.91
CA SER A 341 -2.90 5.86 -15.59
C SER A 341 -2.29 7.17 -15.09
N ARG A 342 -3.00 7.90 -14.22
CA ARG A 342 -2.56 9.22 -13.74
C ARG A 342 -2.53 9.27 -12.22
N VAL A 343 -1.61 10.07 -11.70
CA VAL A 343 -1.59 10.51 -10.31
C VAL A 343 -1.92 11.99 -10.29
N MET A 344 -2.93 12.36 -9.51
CA MET A 344 -3.39 13.74 -9.38
C MET A 344 -3.26 14.22 -7.94
N ARG A 345 -3.01 15.51 -7.77
CA ARG A 345 -2.93 16.20 -6.48
C ARG A 345 -4.03 17.25 -6.39
N TRP A 346 -4.72 17.31 -5.25
CA TRP A 346 -5.65 18.40 -4.96
C TRP A 346 -4.89 19.71 -4.68
N ASN A 347 -5.26 20.81 -5.34
CA ASN A 347 -4.64 22.12 -5.15
C ASN A 347 -5.58 23.18 -4.53
N SER A 348 -6.60 22.76 -3.78
CA SER A 348 -7.67 23.60 -3.21
C SER A 348 -8.68 24.15 -4.22
N LYS A 349 -8.52 23.88 -5.52
CA LYS A 349 -9.49 24.24 -6.56
C LYS A 349 -9.92 23.06 -7.39
N GLN A 350 -8.96 22.26 -7.83
CA GLN A 350 -9.19 21.09 -8.69
C GLN A 350 -8.09 20.05 -8.49
N PHE A 351 -8.32 18.85 -8.99
CA PHE A 351 -7.27 17.86 -9.14
C PHE A 351 -6.37 18.24 -10.31
N VAL A 352 -5.06 18.31 -10.05
CA VAL A 352 -4.04 18.60 -11.06
C VAL A 352 -3.15 17.37 -11.20
N GLU A 353 -2.94 16.94 -12.44
CA GLU A 353 -2.01 15.86 -12.73
C GLU A 353 -0.59 16.21 -12.27
N ILE A 354 0.05 15.28 -11.57
CA ILE A 354 1.47 15.35 -11.22
C ILE A 354 2.30 14.31 -11.97
N GLN A 355 1.70 13.20 -12.38
CA GLN A 355 2.42 12.10 -13.02
C GLN A 355 1.52 11.24 -13.91
N ALA A 356 2.09 10.78 -15.01
CA ALA A 356 1.52 9.74 -15.87
C ALA A 356 2.31 8.44 -15.76
N LEU A 357 1.60 7.31 -15.67
CA LEU A 357 2.16 5.96 -15.54
C LEU A 357 1.62 5.08 -16.68
N PRO A 358 2.47 4.54 -17.56
CA PRO A 358 2.01 3.76 -18.71
C PRO A 358 1.26 2.49 -18.30
N SER A 359 0.00 2.36 -18.73
CA SER A 359 -0.85 1.21 -18.49
C SER A 359 -0.72 0.18 -19.60
N ARG A 360 -0.46 -1.07 -19.22
CA ARG A 360 -0.38 -2.23 -20.13
C ARG A 360 -1.40 -3.29 -19.69
N GLY A 361 -2.67 -3.05 -19.98
CA GLY A 361 -3.77 -3.90 -19.49
C GLY A 361 -3.93 -3.77 -17.97
N ALA A 362 -3.92 -2.53 -17.45
CA ALA A 362 -3.96 -2.28 -16.02
C ALA A 362 -5.40 -2.25 -15.49
N MET A 363 -5.70 -3.08 -14.50
CA MET A 363 -7.02 -3.13 -13.83
C MET A 363 -7.02 -2.44 -12.47
N THR A 364 -5.84 -2.12 -11.92
CA THR A 364 -5.69 -1.47 -10.62
C THR A 364 -4.42 -0.62 -10.59
N LEU A 365 -4.53 0.58 -10.00
CA LEU A 365 -3.41 1.42 -9.56
C LEU A 365 -3.65 1.77 -8.10
N GLN A 366 -3.17 0.92 -7.20
CA GLN A 366 -3.47 1.00 -5.79
C GLN A 366 -2.39 1.78 -5.02
N PRO A 367 -2.74 2.85 -4.30
CA PRO A 367 -1.88 3.42 -3.28
C PRO A 367 -1.88 2.57 -2.00
N PHE A 368 -0.70 2.42 -1.41
CA PHE A 368 -0.53 1.80 -0.10
C PHE A 368 0.70 2.36 0.61
N SER A 369 0.79 2.14 1.91
CA SER A 369 1.93 2.61 2.71
C SER A 369 2.26 1.64 3.82
N PHE A 370 3.55 1.49 4.08
CA PHE A 370 4.06 0.82 5.28
C PHE A 370 4.98 1.79 6.01
N LYS A 371 4.62 2.11 7.26
CA LYS A 371 5.30 3.14 8.06
C LYS A 371 5.32 4.46 7.27
N ASP A 372 6.48 5.09 7.10
CA ASP A 372 6.64 6.36 6.37
C ASP A 372 6.87 6.18 4.85
N ASN A 373 6.85 4.95 4.35
CA ASN A 373 7.04 4.66 2.93
C ASN A 373 5.70 4.60 2.21
N HIS A 374 5.55 5.42 1.17
CA HIS A 374 4.38 5.45 0.31
C HIS A 374 4.70 4.79 -1.03
N TYR A 375 3.79 3.93 -1.49
CA TYR A 375 3.94 3.14 -2.69
C TYR A 375 2.70 3.26 -3.59
N LEU A 376 2.90 2.99 -4.89
CA LEU A 376 1.83 2.71 -5.85
C LEU A 376 2.07 1.35 -6.49
N ALA A 377 1.08 0.46 -6.46
CA ALA A 377 1.09 -0.78 -7.22
C ALA A 377 0.27 -0.64 -8.50
N LEU A 378 0.94 -0.61 -9.65
CA LEU A 378 0.30 -0.63 -10.98
C LEU A 378 0.25 -2.06 -11.49
N GLY A 379 -0.96 -2.63 -11.55
CA GLY A 379 -1.19 -3.96 -12.11
C GLY A 379 -1.02 -3.98 -13.63
N SER A 380 -0.62 -5.13 -14.18
CA SER A 380 -0.56 -5.33 -15.63
C SER A 380 -0.96 -6.75 -16.03
N ASP A 381 -1.89 -6.86 -16.99
CA ASP A 381 -2.26 -8.13 -17.62
C ASP A 381 -1.27 -8.54 -18.75
N TYR A 382 -0.44 -7.61 -19.26
CA TYR A 382 0.44 -7.85 -20.43
C TYR A 382 1.93 -7.90 -20.09
N THR A 383 2.36 -7.30 -18.99
CA THR A 383 3.76 -7.25 -18.53
C THR A 383 3.84 -7.55 -17.03
N PHE A 384 5.02 -7.37 -16.42
CA PHE A 384 5.13 -7.35 -14.96
C PHE A 384 4.31 -6.20 -14.37
N SER A 385 3.80 -6.41 -13.16
CA SER A 385 3.20 -5.33 -12.38
C SER A 385 4.31 -4.50 -11.76
N GLN A 386 4.15 -3.18 -11.75
CA GLN A 386 5.19 -2.27 -11.29
C GLN A 386 4.81 -1.70 -9.93
N ILE A 387 5.72 -1.81 -8.97
CA ILE A 387 5.67 -1.09 -7.70
C ILE A 387 6.49 0.18 -7.85
N TYR A 388 5.90 1.31 -7.52
CA TYR A 388 6.56 2.60 -7.43
C TYR A 388 6.65 3.03 -5.97
N GLN A 389 7.70 3.77 -5.62
CA GLN A 389 7.90 4.36 -4.30
C GLN A 389 7.94 5.88 -4.43
N TRP A 390 7.37 6.59 -3.45
CA TRP A 390 7.37 8.05 -3.42
C TRP A 390 8.78 8.61 -3.23
N ASP A 391 9.22 9.44 -4.16
CA ASP A 391 10.46 10.21 -4.07
C ASP A 391 10.17 11.55 -3.39
N LYS A 392 10.66 11.71 -2.15
CA LYS A 392 10.42 12.92 -1.34
C LYS A 392 11.03 14.19 -1.95
N GLU A 393 12.10 14.08 -2.75
CA GLU A 393 12.76 15.24 -3.35
C GLU A 393 12.05 15.66 -4.64
N LYS A 394 11.72 14.69 -5.49
CA LYS A 394 11.07 14.94 -6.77
C LYS A 394 9.56 15.16 -6.63
N GLN A 395 8.97 14.75 -5.50
CA GLN A 395 7.53 14.75 -5.27
C GLN A 395 6.78 13.96 -6.36
N LEU A 396 7.35 12.81 -6.75
CA LEU A 396 6.84 11.91 -7.78
C LEU A 396 7.08 10.44 -7.38
N PHE A 397 6.33 9.51 -7.95
CA PHE A 397 6.56 8.08 -7.73
C PHE A 397 7.65 7.56 -8.69
N LYS A 398 8.78 7.08 -8.15
CA LYS A 398 9.86 6.42 -8.92
C LYS A 398 9.61 4.92 -8.99
N LYS A 399 10.00 4.28 -10.09
CA LYS A 399 9.96 2.80 -10.18
C LYS A 399 10.81 2.23 -9.05
N PHE A 400 10.24 1.26 -8.32
CA PHE A 400 10.87 0.64 -7.17
C PHE A 400 11.15 -0.84 -7.41
N LYS A 401 10.12 -1.61 -7.77
CA LYS A 401 10.23 -3.07 -7.99
C LYS A 401 9.29 -3.51 -9.09
N GLU A 402 9.60 -4.65 -9.70
CA GLU A 402 8.68 -5.40 -10.56
C GLU A 402 8.25 -6.66 -9.84
N ILE A 403 6.95 -6.96 -9.89
CA ILE A 403 6.39 -8.19 -9.34
C ILE A 403 5.62 -8.94 -10.42
N TYR A 404 5.66 -10.28 -10.32
CA TYR A 404 4.91 -11.15 -11.22
C TYR A 404 3.66 -11.69 -10.56
N VAL A 405 2.50 -11.22 -11.03
CA VAL A 405 1.16 -11.68 -10.67
C VAL A 405 0.35 -11.77 -11.97
N GLN A 406 -0.31 -12.89 -12.23
CA GLN A 406 -1.07 -13.07 -13.46
C GLN A 406 -2.42 -12.37 -13.37
N ALA A 407 -2.66 -11.41 -14.25
CA ALA A 407 -3.92 -10.67 -14.32
C ALA A 407 -4.37 -10.10 -12.94
N PRO A 408 -3.60 -9.18 -12.35
CA PRO A 408 -3.89 -8.64 -11.02
C PRO A 408 -5.20 -7.84 -11.03
N ARG A 409 -5.99 -7.92 -9.96
CA ARG A 409 -7.28 -7.20 -9.85
C ARG A 409 -7.35 -6.24 -8.66
N SER A 410 -6.60 -6.49 -7.61
CA SER A 410 -6.49 -5.64 -6.43
C SER A 410 -5.13 -5.87 -5.77
N PHE A 411 -4.63 -4.83 -5.11
CA PHE A 411 -3.55 -4.92 -4.14
C PHE A 411 -4.10 -4.44 -2.80
N THR A 412 -3.81 -5.13 -1.71
CA THR A 412 -4.36 -4.77 -0.39
C THR A 412 -3.25 -4.87 0.64
N ALA A 413 -2.87 -3.75 1.25
CA ALA A 413 -1.93 -3.73 2.35
C ALA A 413 -2.58 -4.28 3.62
N VAL A 414 -1.83 -5.10 4.35
CA VAL A 414 -2.25 -5.78 5.57
C VAL A 414 -1.10 -5.71 6.55
N SER A 415 -1.30 -5.02 7.67
CA SER A 415 -0.30 -4.91 8.73
C SER A 415 -0.73 -5.70 9.95
N THR A 416 0.18 -6.51 10.48
CA THR A 416 0.05 -7.12 11.82
C THR A 416 0.88 -6.32 12.82
N ASP A 417 0.96 -6.75 14.08
CA ASP A 417 1.71 -6.05 15.12
C ASP A 417 3.19 -5.82 14.78
N ARG A 418 3.78 -6.67 13.92
CA ARG A 418 5.23 -6.64 13.63
C ARG A 418 5.59 -6.77 12.16
N ARG A 419 4.65 -7.15 11.31
CA ARG A 419 4.92 -7.51 9.92
C ARG A 419 3.93 -6.83 8.99
N ASP A 420 4.47 -6.41 7.87
CA ASP A 420 3.75 -5.67 6.85
C ASP A 420 3.67 -6.55 5.60
N PHE A 421 2.45 -6.80 5.12
CA PHE A 421 2.19 -7.62 3.95
C PHE A 421 1.37 -6.84 2.94
N PHE A 422 1.48 -7.17 1.66
CA PHE A 422 0.44 -6.83 0.70
C PHE A 422 -0.02 -8.06 -0.07
N PHE A 423 -1.33 -8.18 -0.21
CA PHE A 423 -1.98 -9.20 -1.02
C PHE A 423 -2.08 -8.70 -2.45
N ALA A 424 -1.85 -9.59 -3.40
CA ALA A 424 -2.07 -9.36 -4.81
C ALA A 424 -3.05 -10.40 -5.34
N SER A 425 -4.29 -9.97 -5.61
CA SER A 425 -5.30 -10.86 -6.20
C SER A 425 -4.92 -11.24 -7.62
N SER A 426 -5.32 -12.42 -8.06
CA SER A 426 -4.98 -12.94 -9.39
C SER A 426 -6.20 -13.54 -10.05
N PHE A 427 -6.64 -12.96 -11.17
CA PHE A 427 -7.84 -13.43 -11.87
C PHE A 427 -7.64 -14.75 -12.61
N LYS A 428 -6.42 -15.01 -13.09
CA LYS A 428 -6.10 -16.21 -13.89
C LYS A 428 -5.12 -17.15 -13.21
N GLY A 429 -4.26 -16.64 -12.34
CA GLY A 429 -3.23 -17.41 -11.66
C GLY A 429 -3.49 -17.58 -10.17
N LYS A 430 -2.41 -17.73 -9.41
CA LYS A 430 -2.44 -17.88 -7.95
C LYS A 430 -2.38 -16.51 -7.28
N THR A 431 -3.22 -16.30 -6.27
CA THR A 431 -3.16 -15.14 -5.39
C THR A 431 -1.85 -15.18 -4.60
N LYS A 432 -1.15 -14.04 -4.49
CA LYS A 432 0.15 -13.96 -3.81
C LYS A 432 0.08 -13.02 -2.62
N ILE A 433 0.81 -13.37 -1.57
CA ILE A 433 1.05 -12.55 -0.40
C ILE A 433 2.52 -12.21 -0.41
N PHE A 434 2.83 -10.92 -0.46
CA PHE A 434 4.18 -10.41 -0.36
C PHE A 434 4.40 -9.83 1.02
N GLU A 435 5.58 -10.04 1.59
CA GLU A 435 6.01 -9.39 2.81
C GLU A 435 6.95 -8.24 2.49
N HIS A 436 6.73 -7.12 3.16
CA HIS A 436 7.62 -5.97 3.17
C HIS A 436 8.71 -6.20 4.21
N ILE A 437 9.92 -6.45 3.74
CA ILE A 437 11.08 -6.68 4.60
C ILE A 437 12.11 -5.59 4.39
N ILE A 438 12.89 -5.34 5.44
CA ILE A 438 14.16 -4.65 5.34
C ILE A 438 15.21 -5.76 5.33
N VAL A 439 15.91 -5.91 4.22
CA VAL A 439 17.00 -6.87 4.05
C VAL A 439 18.15 -6.42 4.92
N ASP A 440 18.24 -7.03 6.09
CA ASP A 440 19.40 -6.91 6.97
C ASP A 440 20.41 -8.00 6.59
N LEU A 441 21.55 -7.59 6.00
CA LEU A 441 22.64 -8.49 5.65
C LEU A 441 23.69 -8.59 6.76
N SER A 442 23.44 -8.02 7.94
CA SER A 442 24.42 -7.93 9.04
C SER A 442 24.49 -9.16 9.96
N LEU A 443 23.81 -10.26 9.61
CA LEU A 443 23.78 -11.51 10.39
C LEU A 443 24.83 -12.54 9.95
#